data_AF-C2G0C5-F1
#
_entry.id   AF-C2G0C5-F1
#
_cell.length_a   1.000
_cell.length_b   1.000
_cell.length_c   1.000
_cell.angle_alpha   90.00
_cell.angle_beta   90.00
_cell.angle_gamma   90.00
#
_symmetry.space_group_name_H-M   'P 1'
#
loop_
_entity.id
_entity.type
_entity.pdbx_description
1 polymer ?
#
loop_
_entity_poly.entity_id
_entity_poly.type
_entity_poly.pdbx_seq_one_letter_code
_entity_poly.pdbx_strand_id
1 'polypeptide(L)'
;MLLLDEPISSMDMQFQHKTLAIAKALTKVGFTVVAILHELNLVAQYADRVLMMKSGRKWWDGAPMEVLTPQNIFTIFGVHSQVSIIPETLTPRIDPLTVEFTATAFNSNYKHYQHMELKLKYEAYKKENPKARIYDCAKALGVSEMQLLLTQLSDDVVLLQPEMLSILQEINQLGYVMALTRNESCVHERKGVYPVPTATDHVLLFNDEDIDLRIFLSQWQYAFAVRMGALYGLQFFDQNGTAVHKIYLTEESDHKAYHRLVGRFKAADQNYFTLESEKEYVDVHIPDTEVDVTGFQKDWLAMKDSHEFFGILRKYNLKRTQALRLAPEGRAKQIKVESLAERIESAGTLQVPLMIFVANKGCIQIHTGHVDKIARMANWFNVLDPKFNLHLNTDQIREVWIVSKPSTDGDVHALEAYDSRGELIVQIFGKRKPGVEELQSWRDLVAVREGSTY
;
A
#
# COMPACT_ATOMS: atom_id res chain seq x y z
N MET A 1 61.94 19.32 4.79
CA MET A 1 60.52 19.02 4.52
C MET A 1 60.45 17.89 3.51
N LEU A 2 59.60 16.88 3.74
CA LEU A 2 59.38 15.73 2.88
C LEU A 2 57.90 15.73 2.45
N LEU A 3 57.66 15.66 1.14
CA LEU A 3 56.31 15.55 0.58
C LEU A 3 56.20 14.17 -0.07
N LEU A 4 55.23 13.38 0.40
CA LEU A 4 55.00 12.01 -0.03
C LEU A 4 53.62 11.91 -0.66
N ASP A 5 53.57 11.69 -1.97
CA ASP A 5 52.32 11.44 -2.67
C ASP A 5 52.08 9.93 -2.72
N GLU A 6 51.01 9.46 -2.07
CA GLU A 6 50.62 8.05 -1.95
C GLU A 6 51.79 7.06 -1.71
N PRO A 7 52.66 7.27 -0.69
CA PRO A 7 53.92 6.53 -0.53
C PRO A 7 53.76 5.03 -0.25
N ILE A 8 52.52 4.57 -0.05
CA ILE A 8 52.16 3.20 0.32
C ILE A 8 51.37 2.48 -0.78
N SER A 9 51.16 3.11 -1.93
CA SER A 9 50.41 2.51 -3.05
C SER A 9 51.06 1.20 -3.50
N SER A 10 50.26 0.16 -3.74
CA SER A 10 50.72 -1.15 -4.22
C SER A 10 51.72 -1.88 -3.28
N MET A 11 51.87 -1.45 -2.03
CA MET A 11 52.67 -2.14 -1.02
C MET A 11 51.81 -3.09 -0.20
N ASP A 12 52.40 -4.20 0.26
CA ASP A 12 51.77 -5.05 1.27
C ASP A 12 51.77 -4.40 2.66
N MET A 13 50.94 -4.93 3.56
CA MET A 13 50.77 -4.40 4.92
C MET A 13 52.11 -4.17 5.64
N GLN A 14 53.08 -5.07 5.51
CA GLN A 14 54.36 -4.93 6.21
C GLN A 14 55.14 -3.71 5.71
N PHE A 15 55.23 -3.52 4.39
CA PHE A 15 55.96 -2.39 3.80
C PHE A 15 55.25 -1.07 4.03
N GLN A 16 53.91 -1.04 3.99
CA GLN A 16 53.12 0.16 4.33
C GLN A 16 53.50 0.68 5.73
N HIS A 17 53.48 -0.22 6.74
CA HIS A 17 53.84 0.15 8.11
C HIS A 17 55.31 0.57 8.26
N LYS A 18 56.24 -0.11 7.59
CA LYS A 18 57.67 0.28 7.63
C LYS A 18 57.89 1.66 7.05
N THR A 19 57.31 1.96 5.89
CA THR A 19 57.44 3.26 5.22
C THR A 19 56.90 4.39 6.10
N LEU A 20 55.71 4.23 6.67
CA LEU A 20 55.12 5.24 7.57
C LEU A 20 55.86 5.35 8.90
N ALA A 21 56.39 4.25 9.44
CA ALA A 21 57.22 4.27 10.64
C ALA A 21 58.54 5.02 10.42
N ILE A 22 59.18 4.84 9.25
CA ILE A 22 60.37 5.61 8.85
C ILE A 22 60.02 7.10 8.73
N ALA A 23 58.93 7.42 8.02
CA ALA A 23 58.46 8.80 7.89
C ALA A 23 58.21 9.45 9.27
N LYS A 24 57.58 8.71 10.19
CA LYS A 24 57.35 9.14 11.58
C LYS A 24 58.64 9.28 12.39
N ALA A 25 59.63 8.41 12.19
CA ALA A 25 60.92 8.53 12.85
C ALA A 25 61.69 9.77 12.39
N LEU A 26 61.58 10.13 11.10
CA LEU A 26 62.20 11.33 10.55
C LEU A 26 61.63 12.62 11.18
N THR A 27 60.34 12.65 11.55
CA THR A 27 59.78 13.82 12.25
C THR A 27 60.41 14.05 13.62
N LYS A 28 60.85 12.99 14.30
CA LYS A 28 61.52 13.07 15.61
C LYS A 28 62.92 13.69 15.54
N VAL A 29 63.53 13.74 14.36
CA VAL A 29 64.86 14.35 14.13
C VAL A 29 64.78 15.68 13.37
N GLY A 30 63.58 16.29 13.30
CA GLY A 30 63.39 17.66 12.81
C GLY A 30 62.84 17.81 11.39
N PHE A 31 62.43 16.72 10.73
CA PHE A 31 61.79 16.82 9.41
C PHE A 31 60.29 17.10 9.53
N THR A 32 59.79 18.10 8.79
CA THR A 32 58.35 18.18 8.47
C THR A 32 58.02 17.18 7.37
N VAL A 33 57.07 16.28 7.61
CA VAL A 33 56.58 15.30 6.63
C VAL A 33 55.11 15.58 6.33
N VAL A 34 54.75 15.64 5.06
CA VAL A 34 53.35 15.68 4.58
C VAL A 34 53.16 14.48 3.67
N ALA A 35 52.16 13.65 3.96
CA ALA A 35 51.85 12.46 3.18
C ALA A 35 50.38 12.45 2.76
N ILE A 36 50.12 12.06 1.51
CA ILE A 36 48.77 11.84 0.97
C ILE A 36 48.47 10.35 1.09
N LEU A 37 47.39 9.99 1.78
CA LEU A 37 47.02 8.60 2.09
C LEU A 37 45.50 8.41 1.94
N HIS A 38 45.09 7.24 1.44
CA HIS A 38 43.68 6.83 1.36
C HIS A 38 43.28 5.85 2.47
N GLU A 39 44.26 5.25 3.16
CA GLU A 39 44.05 4.28 4.24
C GLU A 39 43.84 4.99 5.59
N LEU A 40 42.58 5.22 5.95
CA LEU A 40 42.19 6.02 7.13
C LEU A 40 42.74 5.48 8.46
N ASN A 41 42.85 4.16 8.61
CA ASN A 41 43.40 3.56 9.83
C ASN A 41 44.92 3.77 9.95
N LEU A 42 45.65 3.83 8.84
CA LEU A 42 47.08 4.17 8.85
C LEU A 42 47.28 5.68 9.10
N VAL A 43 46.39 6.53 8.56
CA VAL A 43 46.35 7.95 8.90
C VAL A 43 46.16 8.14 10.40
N ALA A 44 45.19 7.46 11.00
CA ALA A 44 44.91 7.51 12.43
C ALA A 44 46.12 7.10 13.29
N GLN A 45 46.89 6.12 12.82
CA GLN A 45 48.01 5.54 13.58
C GLN A 45 49.29 6.38 13.52
N TYR A 46 49.59 7.01 12.39
CA TYR A 46 50.88 7.66 12.16
C TYR A 46 50.83 9.19 12.13
N ALA A 47 49.70 9.78 11.74
CA ALA A 47 49.59 11.23 11.57
C ALA A 47 49.43 11.95 12.92
N ASP A 48 50.15 13.07 13.08
CA ASP A 48 49.91 14.00 14.19
C ASP A 48 48.74 14.94 13.91
N ARG A 49 48.48 15.20 12.61
CA ARG A 49 47.45 16.12 12.12
C ARG A 49 46.93 15.63 10.77
N VAL A 50 45.63 15.72 10.57
CA VAL A 50 44.92 15.24 9.37
C VAL A 50 44.27 16.43 8.68
N LEU A 51 44.49 16.51 7.37
CA LEU A 51 43.83 17.46 6.47
C LEU A 51 42.93 16.67 5.52
N MET A 52 41.61 16.83 5.64
CA MET A 52 40.65 16.26 4.70
C MET A 52 40.28 17.27 3.63
N MET A 53 40.32 16.83 2.37
CA MET A 53 40.02 17.65 1.20
C MET A 53 38.98 16.98 0.31
N LYS A 54 38.09 17.78 -0.29
CA LYS A 54 37.14 17.35 -1.33
C LYS A 54 36.97 18.47 -2.35
N SER A 55 36.98 18.12 -3.63
CA SER A 55 36.86 19.05 -4.76
C SER A 55 37.89 20.20 -4.71
N GLY A 56 39.14 19.87 -4.38
CA GLY A 56 40.24 20.84 -4.30
C GLY A 56 40.18 21.82 -3.12
N ARG A 57 39.22 21.65 -2.19
CA ARG A 57 39.06 22.52 -1.02
C ARG A 57 39.36 21.75 0.27
N LYS A 58 39.92 22.47 1.24
CA LYS A 58 40.03 22.00 2.63
C LYS A 58 38.64 21.98 3.28
N TRP A 59 38.31 20.86 3.91
CA TRP A 59 37.09 20.70 4.70
C TRP A 59 37.37 20.63 6.20
N TRP A 60 38.32 19.77 6.61
CA TRP A 60 38.70 19.60 8.02
C TRP A 60 40.20 19.52 8.19
N ASP A 61 40.67 19.98 9.34
CA ASP A 61 42.07 20.18 9.65
C ASP A 61 42.27 20.17 11.16
N GLY A 62 42.88 19.11 11.69
CA GLY A 62 42.96 18.88 13.14
C GLY A 62 43.60 17.55 13.49
N ALA A 63 43.52 17.15 14.76
CA ALA A 63 44.01 15.85 15.21
C ALA A 63 43.18 14.71 14.58
N PRO A 64 43.75 13.50 14.42
CA PRO A 64 43.01 12.36 13.88
C PRO A 64 41.66 12.09 14.57
N MET A 65 41.60 12.23 15.91
CA MET A 65 40.37 12.04 16.68
C MET A 65 39.27 13.06 16.38
N GLU A 66 39.65 14.28 15.99
CA GLU A 66 38.71 15.37 15.69
C GLU A 66 38.20 15.28 14.24
N VAL A 67 39.06 14.78 13.34
CA VAL A 67 38.82 14.78 11.90
C VAL A 67 38.19 13.48 11.41
N LEU A 68 38.60 12.32 11.94
CA LEU A 68 38.15 11.00 11.49
C LEU A 68 36.84 10.59 12.16
N THR A 69 35.76 11.35 11.91
CA THR A 69 34.40 11.06 12.39
C THR A 69 33.54 10.39 11.31
N PRO A 70 32.49 9.62 11.67
CA PRO A 70 31.59 9.01 10.69
C PRO A 70 31.01 10.01 9.67
N GLN A 71 30.62 11.19 10.14
CA GLN A 71 30.03 12.24 9.30
C GLN A 71 31.05 12.79 8.29
N ASN A 72 32.29 13.03 8.73
CA ASN A 72 33.33 13.55 7.85
C ASN A 72 33.73 12.52 6.79
N ILE A 73 33.85 11.24 7.19
CA ILE A 73 34.18 10.13 6.29
C ILE A 73 33.10 9.96 5.22
N PHE A 74 31.82 9.95 5.62
CA PHE A 74 30.71 9.92 4.66
C PHE A 74 30.75 11.12 3.70
N THR A 75 31.04 12.31 4.22
CA THR A 75 31.08 13.52 3.39
C THR A 75 32.21 13.48 2.36
N ILE A 76 33.40 12.97 2.71
CA ILE A 76 34.54 12.91 1.77
C ILE A 76 34.43 11.72 0.82
N PHE A 77 34.18 10.52 1.35
CA PHE A 77 34.31 9.25 0.62
C PHE A 77 32.97 8.64 0.19
N GLY A 78 31.83 9.13 0.69
CA GLY A 78 30.52 8.53 0.43
C GLY A 78 30.30 7.19 1.11
N VAL A 79 31.15 6.85 2.09
CA VAL A 79 31.13 5.56 2.79
C VAL A 79 30.54 5.74 4.17
N HIS A 80 29.52 4.94 4.52
CA HIS A 80 29.06 4.82 5.89
C HIS A 80 30.05 3.97 6.70
N SER A 81 30.47 4.47 7.87
CA SER A 81 31.45 3.81 8.72
C SER A 81 31.10 3.96 10.19
N GLN A 82 31.52 2.99 10.99
CA GLN A 82 31.62 3.14 12.44
C GLN A 82 33.04 3.60 12.81
N VAL A 83 33.13 4.45 13.83
CA VAL A 83 34.41 4.88 14.39
C VAL A 83 34.43 4.52 15.87
N SER A 84 35.41 3.73 16.28
CA SER A 84 35.66 3.35 17.66
C SER A 84 37.05 3.83 18.11
N ILE A 85 37.27 3.99 19.41
CA ILE A 85 38.59 4.34 19.94
C ILE A 85 39.26 3.07 20.44
N ILE A 86 40.51 2.84 20.00
CA ILE A 86 41.35 1.76 20.51
C ILE A 86 41.84 2.16 21.91
N PRO A 87 41.47 1.45 23.00
CA PRO A 87 41.81 1.87 24.36
C PRO A 87 43.32 1.96 24.63
N GLU A 88 44.12 1.09 24.01
CA GLU A 88 45.55 0.98 24.26
C GLU A 88 46.36 2.11 23.63
N THR A 89 45.91 2.62 22.48
CA THR A 89 46.62 3.64 21.69
C THR A 89 45.91 4.98 21.66
N LEU A 90 44.66 5.03 22.11
CA LEU A 90 43.75 6.19 22.02
C LEU A 90 43.57 6.71 20.58
N THR A 91 43.78 5.86 19.59
CA THR A 91 43.62 6.20 18.17
C THR A 91 42.24 5.77 17.65
N PRO A 92 41.63 6.54 16.74
CA PRO A 92 40.39 6.11 16.10
C PRO A 92 40.64 4.91 15.17
N ARG A 93 39.71 3.97 15.20
CA ARG A 93 39.58 2.85 14.27
C ARG A 93 38.31 3.02 13.47
N ILE A 94 38.45 2.97 12.16
CA ILE A 94 37.39 3.14 11.18
C ILE A 94 37.06 1.76 10.61
N ASP A 95 35.81 1.33 10.79
CA ASP A 95 35.27 0.09 10.22
C ASP A 95 34.12 0.46 9.26
N PRO A 96 34.29 0.32 7.93
CA PRO A 96 33.22 0.56 6.96
C PRO A 96 32.02 -0.38 7.17
N LEU A 97 30.81 0.13 6.99
CA LEU A 97 29.61 -0.71 6.98
C LEU A 97 29.52 -1.49 5.67
N THR A 98 29.09 -2.75 5.74
CA THR A 98 28.88 -3.60 4.57
C THR A 98 27.87 -2.94 3.63
N VAL A 99 28.24 -2.85 2.35
CA VAL A 99 27.31 -2.47 1.29
C VAL A 99 26.68 -3.75 0.73
N GLU A 100 25.41 -3.97 1.03
CA GLU A 100 24.66 -5.10 0.50
C GLU A 100 24.06 -4.75 -0.87
N PHE A 101 24.46 -5.49 -1.91
CA PHE A 101 23.80 -5.48 -3.20
C PHE A 101 23.16 -6.84 -3.46
N THR A 102 21.95 -6.84 -3.99
CA THR A 102 21.35 -8.06 -4.54
C THR A 102 21.73 -8.18 -6.02
N ALA A 103 21.95 -9.42 -6.50
CA ALA A 103 22.25 -9.65 -7.92
C ALA A 103 21.15 -9.08 -8.83
N THR A 104 19.90 -9.10 -8.37
CA THR A 104 18.74 -8.50 -9.03
C THR A 104 18.87 -7.00 -9.25
N ALA A 105 19.59 -6.29 -8.38
CA ALA A 105 19.76 -4.83 -8.45
C ALA A 105 20.64 -4.38 -9.63
N PHE A 106 21.57 -5.22 -10.10
CA PHE A 106 22.53 -4.84 -11.15
C PHE A 106 22.59 -5.80 -12.35
N ASN A 107 21.98 -6.99 -12.29
CA ASN A 107 21.99 -7.95 -13.39
C ASN A 107 20.65 -8.00 -14.13
N SER A 108 20.58 -7.33 -15.29
CA SER A 108 19.39 -7.31 -16.16
C SER A 108 18.99 -8.69 -16.70
N ASN A 109 19.94 -9.61 -16.88
CA ASN A 109 19.63 -10.97 -17.39
C ASN A 109 18.83 -11.77 -16.37
N TYR A 110 19.06 -11.56 -15.06
CA TYR A 110 18.33 -12.27 -14.02
C TYR A 110 16.84 -11.89 -14.01
N LYS A 111 16.51 -10.63 -14.33
CA LYS A 111 15.11 -10.16 -14.48
C LYS A 111 14.39 -10.87 -15.63
N HIS A 112 15.08 -11.14 -16.74
CA HIS A 112 14.51 -11.86 -17.88
C HIS A 112 14.14 -13.31 -17.55
N TYR A 113 15.00 -14.02 -16.81
CA TYR A 113 14.70 -15.40 -16.38
C TYR A 113 13.49 -15.46 -15.44
N GLN A 114 13.40 -14.57 -14.46
CA GLN A 114 12.24 -14.49 -13.55
C GLN A 114 10.93 -14.25 -14.30
N HIS A 115 10.94 -13.31 -15.25
CA HIS A 115 9.79 -13.04 -16.12
C HIS A 115 9.34 -14.31 -16.88
N MET A 116 10.28 -14.99 -17.56
CA MET A 116 9.96 -16.16 -18.37
C MET A 116 9.41 -17.31 -17.52
N GLU A 117 10.01 -17.56 -16.36
CA GLU A 117 9.57 -18.61 -15.45
C GLU A 117 8.15 -18.35 -14.92
N LEU A 118 7.85 -17.12 -14.49
CA LEU A 118 6.52 -16.76 -14.00
C LEU A 118 5.47 -16.85 -15.11
N LYS A 119 5.82 -16.40 -16.33
CA LYS A 119 4.94 -16.48 -17.49
C LYS A 119 4.54 -17.93 -17.80
N LEU A 120 5.52 -18.83 -17.86
CA LEU A 120 5.29 -20.25 -18.13
C LEU A 120 4.42 -20.90 -17.03
N LYS A 121 4.67 -20.59 -15.76
CA LYS A 121 3.84 -21.04 -14.63
C LYS A 121 2.40 -20.56 -14.75
N TYR A 122 2.21 -19.29 -15.11
CA TYR A 122 0.88 -18.70 -15.30
C TYR A 122 0.11 -19.36 -16.45
N GLU A 123 0.74 -19.50 -17.61
CA GLU A 123 0.13 -20.12 -18.79
C GLU A 123 -0.24 -21.59 -18.55
N ALA A 124 0.62 -22.35 -17.87
CA ALA A 124 0.34 -23.73 -17.48
C ALA A 124 -0.87 -23.81 -16.53
N TYR A 125 -0.87 -23.01 -15.46
CA TYR A 125 -1.99 -23.00 -14.50
C TYR A 125 -3.30 -22.60 -15.17
N LYS A 126 -3.28 -21.58 -16.03
CA LYS A 126 -4.46 -21.08 -16.76
C LYS A 126 -4.99 -22.11 -17.77
N LYS A 127 -4.12 -22.91 -18.37
CA LYS A 127 -4.51 -24.01 -19.27
C LYS A 127 -5.24 -25.13 -18.51
N GLU A 128 -4.77 -25.47 -17.32
CA GLU A 128 -5.43 -26.46 -16.44
C GLU A 128 -6.73 -25.91 -15.83
N ASN A 129 -6.79 -24.60 -15.59
CA ASN A 129 -7.90 -23.92 -14.93
C ASN A 129 -8.47 -22.80 -15.83
N PRO A 130 -9.11 -23.13 -16.97
CA PRO A 130 -9.50 -22.13 -17.97
C PRO A 130 -10.44 -21.05 -17.44
N LYS A 131 -11.28 -21.39 -16.45
CA LYS A 131 -12.22 -20.46 -15.80
C LYS A 131 -11.62 -19.61 -14.69
N ALA A 132 -10.41 -19.93 -14.19
CA ALA A 132 -9.77 -19.18 -13.11
C ALA A 132 -9.52 -17.72 -13.54
N ARG A 133 -9.93 -16.76 -12.73
CA ARG A 133 -9.63 -15.34 -13.00
C ARG A 133 -8.16 -15.07 -12.67
N ILE A 134 -7.60 -13.97 -13.18
CA ILE A 134 -6.18 -13.63 -12.94
C ILE A 134 -5.85 -13.58 -11.45
N TYR A 135 -6.80 -13.15 -10.62
CA TYR A 135 -6.70 -13.21 -9.16
C TYR A 135 -6.51 -14.63 -8.62
N ASP A 136 -7.32 -15.59 -9.07
CA ASP A 136 -7.23 -16.98 -8.60
C ASP A 136 -5.87 -17.57 -8.99
N CYS A 137 -5.38 -17.24 -10.19
CA CYS A 137 -4.05 -17.61 -10.66
C CYS A 137 -2.94 -16.97 -9.80
N ALA A 138 -3.04 -15.67 -9.51
CA ALA A 138 -2.08 -14.93 -8.69
C ALA A 138 -1.99 -15.55 -7.28
N LYS A 139 -3.14 -15.81 -6.66
CA LYS A 139 -3.24 -16.47 -5.36
C LYS A 139 -2.63 -17.86 -5.36
N ALA A 140 -2.92 -18.69 -6.37
CA ALA A 140 -2.36 -20.03 -6.49
C ALA A 140 -0.85 -20.06 -6.71
N LEU A 141 -0.30 -19.03 -7.38
CA LEU A 141 1.12 -18.91 -7.68
C LEU A 141 1.91 -18.13 -6.62
N GLY A 142 1.25 -17.58 -5.60
CA GLY A 142 1.89 -16.80 -4.53
C GLY A 142 2.48 -15.47 -5.01
N VAL A 143 1.85 -14.84 -6.01
CA VAL A 143 2.27 -13.56 -6.60
C VAL A 143 1.09 -12.58 -6.65
N SER A 144 1.35 -11.31 -6.94
CA SER A 144 0.29 -10.32 -7.13
C SER A 144 -0.36 -10.38 -8.51
N GLU A 145 -1.58 -9.86 -8.65
CA GLU A 145 -2.28 -9.77 -9.94
C GLU A 145 -1.49 -8.97 -10.97
N MET A 146 -0.86 -7.88 -10.52
CA MET A 146 -0.04 -7.04 -11.39
C MET A 146 1.19 -7.81 -11.90
N GLN A 147 1.85 -8.62 -11.07
CA GLN A 147 2.99 -9.43 -11.52
C GLN A 147 2.59 -10.36 -12.67
N LEU A 148 1.39 -10.94 -12.61
CA LEU A 148 0.87 -11.74 -13.72
C LEU A 148 0.59 -10.88 -14.96
N LEU A 149 -0.04 -9.70 -14.83
CA LEU A 149 -0.25 -8.80 -15.96
C LEU A 149 1.06 -8.36 -16.62
N LEU A 150 2.10 -8.10 -15.84
CA LEU A 150 3.41 -7.73 -16.37
C LEU A 150 4.01 -8.82 -17.28
N THR A 151 3.69 -10.10 -17.05
CA THR A 151 4.12 -11.19 -17.96
C THR A 151 3.40 -11.20 -19.31
N GLN A 152 2.30 -10.45 -19.41
CA GLN A 152 1.39 -10.42 -20.56
C GLN A 152 1.51 -9.13 -21.38
N LEU A 153 2.49 -8.27 -21.07
CA LEU A 153 2.72 -7.00 -21.78
C LEU A 153 2.75 -7.21 -23.30
N SER A 154 1.88 -6.49 -23.99
CA SER A 154 1.60 -6.62 -25.42
C SER A 154 0.70 -5.45 -25.88
N ASP A 155 0.20 -5.49 -27.12
CA ASP A 155 -0.86 -4.55 -27.54
C ASP A 155 -2.19 -4.75 -26.79
N ASP A 156 -2.37 -5.93 -26.16
CA ASP A 156 -3.55 -6.27 -25.38
C ASP A 156 -3.40 -5.99 -23.88
N VAL A 157 -2.17 -5.83 -23.39
CA VAL A 157 -1.89 -5.45 -22.00
C VAL A 157 -0.82 -4.37 -22.03
N VAL A 158 -1.25 -3.12 -21.89
CA VAL A 158 -0.41 -1.93 -22.03
C VAL A 158 -0.23 -1.29 -20.68
N LEU A 159 1.03 -1.12 -20.25
CA LEU A 159 1.36 -0.33 -19.07
C LEU A 159 1.10 1.16 -19.35
N LEU A 160 0.40 1.82 -18.44
CA LEU A 160 0.14 3.26 -18.50
C LEU A 160 1.11 4.02 -17.59
N GLN A 161 1.32 5.30 -17.90
CA GLN A 161 2.11 6.22 -17.11
C GLN A 161 1.49 6.36 -15.70
N PRO A 162 2.31 6.60 -14.66
CA PRO A 162 1.85 6.72 -13.27
C PRO A 162 1.15 8.07 -13.00
N GLU A 163 0.30 8.53 -13.92
CA GLU A 163 -0.47 9.77 -13.83
C GLU A 163 -1.92 9.50 -13.43
N MET A 164 -2.12 8.87 -12.27
CA MET A 164 -3.45 8.38 -11.83
C MET A 164 -4.50 9.49 -11.81
N LEU A 165 -4.16 10.68 -11.31
CA LEU A 165 -5.08 11.81 -11.28
C LEU A 165 -5.50 12.24 -12.70
N SER A 166 -4.56 12.39 -13.63
CA SER A 166 -4.83 12.76 -15.02
C SER A 166 -5.72 11.71 -15.70
N ILE A 167 -5.42 10.42 -15.51
CA ILE A 167 -6.23 9.32 -16.06
C ILE A 167 -7.66 9.41 -15.52
N LEU A 168 -7.82 9.51 -14.20
CA LEU A 168 -9.12 9.56 -13.52
C LEU A 168 -9.93 10.84 -13.83
N GLN A 169 -9.28 11.92 -14.28
CA GLN A 169 -9.99 13.11 -14.78
C GLN A 169 -10.56 12.92 -16.18
N GLU A 170 -10.07 11.95 -16.95
CA GLU A 170 -10.47 11.70 -18.34
C GLU A 170 -11.40 10.48 -18.52
N ILE A 171 -11.56 9.64 -17.50
CA ILE A 171 -12.41 8.43 -17.59
C ILE A 171 -13.91 8.74 -17.80
N ASN A 172 -14.37 9.95 -17.51
CA ASN A 172 -15.73 10.37 -17.83
C ASN A 172 -16.02 10.31 -19.35
N GLN A 173 -14.99 10.45 -20.19
CA GLN A 173 -15.10 10.35 -21.64
C GLN A 173 -15.39 8.92 -22.13
N LEU A 174 -15.19 7.90 -21.28
CA LEU A 174 -15.48 6.51 -21.62
C LEU A 174 -16.99 6.23 -21.73
N GLY A 175 -17.84 7.14 -21.25
CA GLY A 175 -19.29 6.96 -21.25
C GLY A 175 -19.74 5.94 -20.23
N TYR A 176 -20.70 5.09 -20.59
CA TYR A 176 -21.30 4.11 -19.69
C TYR A 176 -20.41 2.88 -19.51
N VAL A 177 -19.88 2.66 -18.32
CA VAL A 177 -18.88 1.63 -18.00
C VAL A 177 -19.31 0.80 -16.78
N MET A 178 -18.54 -0.24 -16.46
CA MET A 178 -18.65 -1.01 -15.21
C MET A 178 -17.41 -0.76 -14.33
N ALA A 179 -17.64 -0.24 -13.12
CA ALA A 179 -16.65 -0.03 -12.08
C ALA A 179 -16.60 -1.25 -11.14
N LEU A 180 -15.41 -1.77 -10.87
CA LEU A 180 -15.19 -2.92 -10.00
C LEU A 180 -14.17 -2.58 -8.92
N THR A 181 -14.61 -2.64 -7.67
CA THR A 181 -13.77 -2.59 -6.47
C THR A 181 -13.99 -3.84 -5.64
N ARG A 182 -12.94 -4.34 -5.00
CA ARG A 182 -13.03 -5.55 -4.19
C ARG A 182 -12.00 -5.60 -3.08
N ASN A 183 -12.25 -6.49 -2.13
CA ASN A 183 -11.25 -7.06 -1.24
C ASN A 183 -11.21 -8.59 -1.42
N GLU A 184 -10.53 -9.31 -0.52
CA GLU A 184 -10.35 -10.77 -0.59
C GLU A 184 -11.67 -11.56 -0.59
N SER A 185 -12.71 -11.00 0.01
CA SER A 185 -13.95 -11.70 0.36
C SER A 185 -15.19 -11.14 -0.34
N CYS A 186 -15.12 -9.92 -0.87
CA CYS A 186 -16.26 -9.28 -1.52
C CYS A 186 -15.87 -8.52 -2.79
N VAL A 187 -16.62 -8.75 -3.87
CA VAL A 187 -16.50 -8.04 -5.15
C VAL A 187 -17.74 -7.17 -5.35
N HIS A 188 -17.52 -5.90 -5.67
CA HIS A 188 -18.56 -4.91 -5.89
C HIS A 188 -18.43 -4.34 -7.31
N GLU A 189 -19.43 -4.59 -8.14
CA GLU A 189 -19.51 -4.16 -9.53
C GLU A 189 -20.68 -3.19 -9.71
N ARG A 190 -20.43 -2.00 -10.22
CA ARG A 190 -21.45 -0.97 -10.43
C ARG A 190 -21.31 -0.35 -11.80
N LYS A 191 -22.40 -0.32 -12.57
CA LYS A 191 -22.44 0.28 -13.90
C LYS A 191 -22.93 1.72 -13.84
N GLY A 192 -22.35 2.60 -14.62
CA GLY A 192 -22.68 4.03 -14.64
C GLY A 192 -21.71 4.84 -15.47
N VAL A 193 -21.91 6.15 -15.50
CA VAL A 193 -20.98 7.11 -16.08
C VAL A 193 -20.16 7.73 -14.95
N TYR A 194 -18.84 7.80 -15.11
CA TYR A 194 -18.00 8.49 -14.13
C TYR A 194 -18.29 10.01 -14.17
N PRO A 195 -18.69 10.64 -13.05
CA PRO A 195 -18.78 12.09 -13.00
C PRO A 195 -17.37 12.72 -13.06
N VAL A 196 -17.32 14.04 -13.23
CA VAL A 196 -16.04 14.76 -13.03
C VAL A 196 -15.66 14.64 -11.56
N PRO A 197 -14.46 14.14 -11.22
CA PRO A 197 -14.09 13.96 -9.82
C PRO A 197 -13.83 15.30 -9.14
N THR A 198 -14.16 15.38 -7.86
CA THR A 198 -13.79 16.49 -6.99
C THR A 198 -12.73 16.03 -5.99
N ALA A 199 -11.72 16.87 -5.72
CA ALA A 199 -10.74 16.59 -4.68
C ALA A 199 -11.17 17.25 -3.37
N THR A 200 -11.07 16.52 -2.26
CA THR A 200 -11.22 17.06 -0.91
C THR A 200 -10.12 16.46 -0.05
N ASP A 201 -9.24 17.32 0.48
CA ASP A 201 -8.01 16.91 1.16
C ASP A 201 -7.16 15.95 0.32
N HIS A 202 -6.94 14.72 0.81
CA HIS A 202 -6.17 13.65 0.16
C HIS A 202 -7.06 12.57 -0.50
N VAL A 203 -8.36 12.85 -0.67
CA VAL A 203 -9.34 11.91 -1.23
C VAL A 203 -9.94 12.47 -2.51
N LEU A 204 -9.96 11.67 -3.56
CA LEU A 204 -10.67 11.97 -4.80
C LEU A 204 -12.06 11.34 -4.74
N LEU A 205 -13.09 12.16 -4.98
CA LEU A 205 -14.50 11.78 -4.85
C LEU A 205 -15.16 11.73 -6.22
N PHE A 206 -15.83 10.62 -6.52
CA PHE A 206 -16.85 10.55 -7.56
C PHE A 206 -18.19 10.45 -6.85
N ASN A 207 -19.02 11.49 -6.95
CA ASN A 207 -20.30 11.58 -6.25
C ASN A 207 -21.44 11.62 -7.27
N ASP A 208 -21.90 10.45 -7.71
CA ASP A 208 -23.06 10.28 -8.58
C ASP A 208 -24.02 9.21 -8.01
N GLU A 209 -25.26 9.16 -8.49
CA GLU A 209 -26.23 8.13 -8.08
C GLU A 209 -25.81 6.72 -8.49
N ASP A 210 -25.14 6.59 -9.65
CA ASP A 210 -24.63 5.31 -10.13
C ASP A 210 -23.18 5.06 -9.67
N ILE A 211 -22.23 5.94 -10.01
CA ILE A 211 -20.81 5.78 -9.62
C ILE A 211 -20.47 6.65 -8.40
N ASP A 212 -20.47 6.02 -7.22
CA ASP A 212 -20.05 6.62 -5.95
C ASP A 212 -18.75 5.97 -5.44
N LEU A 213 -17.66 6.75 -5.44
CA LEU A 213 -16.32 6.29 -5.09
C LEU A 213 -15.58 7.28 -4.20
N ARG A 214 -14.74 6.74 -3.31
CA ARG A 214 -13.76 7.48 -2.52
C ARG A 214 -12.40 6.85 -2.75
N ILE A 215 -11.53 7.61 -3.39
CA ILE A 215 -10.24 7.14 -3.87
C ILE A 215 -9.12 7.78 -3.04
N PHE A 216 -8.28 6.93 -2.46
CA PHE A 216 -7.08 7.35 -1.74
C PHE A 216 -5.88 7.29 -2.70
N LEU A 217 -5.66 8.38 -3.44
CA LEU A 217 -4.70 8.42 -4.54
C LEU A 217 -3.27 8.03 -4.15
N SER A 218 -2.86 8.27 -2.90
CA SER A 218 -1.54 7.86 -2.39
C SER A 218 -1.28 6.36 -2.46
N GLN A 219 -2.35 5.55 -2.53
CA GLN A 219 -2.28 4.09 -2.62
C GLN A 219 -2.24 3.60 -4.08
N TRP A 220 -2.44 4.46 -5.08
CA TRP A 220 -2.49 4.07 -6.48
C TRP A 220 -1.13 4.31 -7.13
N GLN A 221 -0.49 3.26 -7.64
CA GLN A 221 0.87 3.35 -8.20
C GLN A 221 0.95 2.96 -9.66
N TYR A 222 0.22 1.93 -10.08
CA TYR A 222 0.33 1.39 -11.43
C TYR A 222 -1.04 1.32 -12.10
N ALA A 223 -1.07 1.54 -13.41
CA ALA A 223 -2.26 1.40 -14.23
C ALA A 223 -1.96 0.63 -15.51
N PHE A 224 -2.91 -0.20 -15.93
CA PHE A 224 -2.83 -0.99 -17.16
C PHE A 224 -4.10 -0.81 -17.96
N ALA A 225 -3.94 -0.65 -19.26
CA ALA A 225 -5.02 -0.86 -20.21
C ALA A 225 -5.00 -2.34 -20.65
N VAL A 226 -6.13 -3.01 -20.58
CA VAL A 226 -6.25 -4.43 -20.92
C VAL A 226 -7.33 -4.69 -21.96
N ARG A 227 -7.10 -5.70 -22.80
CA ARG A 227 -8.06 -6.34 -23.67
C ARG A 227 -8.10 -7.84 -23.39
N MET A 228 -9.25 -8.34 -22.97
CA MET A 228 -9.50 -9.76 -22.69
C MET A 228 -10.59 -10.27 -23.64
N GLY A 229 -10.18 -10.74 -24.82
CA GLY A 229 -11.13 -11.05 -25.89
C GLY A 229 -11.82 -9.76 -26.38
N ALA A 230 -13.14 -9.69 -26.23
CA ALA A 230 -13.91 -8.49 -26.58
C ALA A 230 -13.98 -7.43 -25.45
N LEU A 231 -13.55 -7.78 -24.23
CA LEU A 231 -13.66 -6.90 -23.07
C LEU A 231 -12.45 -5.97 -22.97
N TYR A 232 -12.69 -4.67 -22.99
CA TYR A 232 -11.67 -3.63 -22.76
C TYR A 232 -11.79 -3.07 -21.35
N GLY A 233 -10.67 -2.69 -20.75
CA GLY A 233 -10.69 -2.05 -19.45
C GLY A 233 -9.40 -1.36 -19.03
N LEU A 234 -9.49 -0.68 -17.90
CA LEU A 234 -8.40 -0.09 -17.14
C LEU A 234 -8.31 -0.82 -15.79
N GLN A 235 -7.11 -1.20 -15.36
CA GLN A 235 -6.88 -1.84 -14.07
C GLN A 235 -5.81 -1.07 -13.30
N PHE A 236 -6.09 -0.78 -12.04
CA PHE A 236 -5.25 0.04 -11.17
C PHE A 236 -4.76 -0.79 -9.98
N PHE A 237 -3.50 -0.58 -9.60
CA PHE A 237 -2.80 -1.38 -8.59
C PHE A 237 -2.03 -0.50 -7.62
N ASP A 238 -1.86 -1.01 -6.40
CA ASP A 238 -1.01 -0.40 -5.37
C ASP A 238 0.48 -0.72 -5.59
N GLN A 239 1.33 -0.22 -4.70
CA GLN A 239 2.79 -0.44 -4.75
C GLN A 239 3.19 -1.93 -4.71
N ASN A 240 2.35 -2.78 -4.11
CA ASN A 240 2.58 -4.22 -3.98
C ASN A 240 1.99 -5.02 -5.15
N GLY A 241 1.34 -4.33 -6.10
CA GLY A 241 0.66 -4.96 -7.24
C GLY A 241 -0.70 -5.57 -6.89
N THR A 242 -1.30 -5.20 -5.76
CA THR A 242 -2.67 -5.57 -5.38
C THR A 242 -3.66 -4.73 -6.17
N ALA A 243 -4.71 -5.36 -6.71
CA ALA A 243 -5.73 -4.63 -7.45
C ALA A 243 -6.51 -3.67 -6.54
N VAL A 244 -6.52 -2.39 -6.92
CA VAL A 244 -7.23 -1.34 -6.19
C VAL A 244 -8.59 -1.08 -6.82
N HIS A 245 -8.63 -0.93 -8.15
CA HIS A 245 -9.85 -0.61 -8.87
C HIS A 245 -9.77 -1.06 -10.33
N LYS A 246 -10.89 -1.39 -10.96
CA LYS A 246 -10.95 -1.74 -12.38
C LYS A 246 -12.16 -1.08 -13.03
N ILE A 247 -11.98 -0.64 -14.27
CA ILE A 247 -13.03 -0.05 -15.11
C ILE A 247 -13.13 -0.87 -16.38
N TYR A 248 -14.29 -1.42 -16.68
CA TYR A 248 -14.53 -2.20 -17.88
C TYR A 248 -15.53 -1.50 -18.79
N LEU A 249 -15.24 -1.49 -20.08
CA LEU A 249 -16.15 -0.98 -21.08
C LEU A 249 -17.36 -1.91 -21.21
N THR A 250 -18.51 -1.31 -21.46
CA THR A 250 -19.76 -1.98 -21.83
C THR A 250 -20.03 -1.74 -23.31
N GLU A 251 -21.11 -2.32 -23.83
CA GLU A 251 -21.56 -2.08 -25.21
C GLU A 251 -21.93 -0.61 -25.46
N GLU A 252 -22.25 0.16 -24.42
CA GLU A 252 -22.60 1.58 -24.47
C GLU A 252 -21.40 2.52 -24.27
N SER A 253 -20.19 1.98 -24.06
CA SER A 253 -18.98 2.79 -23.86
C SER A 253 -18.46 3.44 -25.16
N ASP A 254 -17.77 4.57 -25.02
CA ASP A 254 -16.99 5.15 -26.12
C ASP A 254 -15.62 4.45 -26.25
N HIS A 255 -15.57 3.42 -27.09
CA HIS A 255 -14.32 2.72 -27.43
C HIS A 255 -13.27 3.64 -28.09
N LYS A 256 -13.69 4.69 -28.82
CA LYS A 256 -12.73 5.63 -29.42
C LYS A 256 -12.09 6.48 -28.33
N ALA A 257 -12.85 6.91 -27.31
CA ALA A 257 -12.31 7.59 -26.15
C ALA A 257 -11.29 6.72 -25.40
N TYR A 258 -11.61 5.43 -25.22
CA TYR A 258 -10.68 4.47 -24.63
C TYR A 258 -9.35 4.43 -25.40
N HIS A 259 -9.38 4.23 -26.72
CA HIS A 259 -8.14 4.18 -27.50
C HIS A 259 -7.34 5.49 -27.48
N ARG A 260 -8.01 6.65 -27.45
CA ARG A 260 -7.33 7.95 -27.28
C ARG A 260 -6.64 8.05 -25.92
N LEU A 261 -7.33 7.67 -24.84
CA LEU A 261 -6.80 7.67 -23.48
C LEU A 261 -5.58 6.73 -23.38
N VAL A 262 -5.70 5.49 -23.86
CA VAL A 262 -4.58 4.53 -23.86
C VAL A 262 -3.40 5.03 -24.68
N GLY A 263 -3.63 5.59 -25.86
CA GLY A 263 -2.56 6.16 -26.69
C GLY A 263 -1.82 7.32 -26.02
N ARG A 264 -2.55 8.18 -25.30
CA ARG A 264 -1.98 9.32 -24.58
C ARG A 264 -1.17 8.89 -23.36
N PHE A 265 -1.70 7.98 -22.54
CA PHE A 265 -1.08 7.58 -21.28
C PHE A 265 -0.20 6.34 -21.40
N LYS A 266 0.08 5.82 -22.59
CA LYS A 266 1.00 4.68 -22.76
C LYS A 266 2.37 5.01 -22.17
N ALA A 267 2.89 4.14 -21.31
CA ALA A 267 4.25 4.28 -20.78
C ALA A 267 5.28 4.04 -21.90
N ALA A 268 6.39 4.79 -21.86
CA ALA A 268 7.47 4.64 -22.85
C ALA A 268 8.16 3.27 -22.75
N ASP A 269 8.36 2.79 -21.52
CA ASP A 269 8.87 1.46 -21.25
C ASP A 269 7.70 0.47 -21.11
N GLN A 270 7.72 -0.58 -21.93
CA GLN A 270 6.76 -1.68 -21.93
C GLN A 270 7.46 -3.01 -21.62
N ASN A 271 8.54 -2.98 -20.85
CA ASN A 271 9.27 -4.16 -20.42
C ASN A 271 8.83 -4.61 -19.02
N TYR A 272 9.03 -5.90 -18.75
CA TYR A 272 8.83 -6.48 -17.43
C TYR A 272 9.82 -5.87 -16.42
N PHE A 273 9.33 -5.58 -15.23
CA PHE A 273 10.14 -5.20 -14.07
C PHE A 273 9.66 -5.93 -12.82
N THR A 274 10.56 -6.08 -11.84
CA THR A 274 10.24 -6.72 -10.56
C THR A 274 9.70 -5.66 -9.60
N LEU A 275 8.64 -5.99 -8.87
CA LEU A 275 8.14 -5.17 -7.76
C LEU A 275 9.05 -5.36 -6.54
N GLU A 276 9.48 -4.26 -5.94
CA GLU A 276 10.09 -4.29 -4.63
C GLU A 276 8.96 -4.42 -3.60
N SER A 277 8.86 -5.57 -2.93
CA SER A 277 7.87 -5.75 -1.86
C SER A 277 8.34 -4.99 -0.63
N GLU A 278 7.57 -4.00 -0.17
CA GLU A 278 7.80 -3.46 1.17
C GLU A 278 7.53 -4.53 2.22
N LYS A 279 8.34 -4.54 3.28
CA LYS A 279 8.08 -5.41 4.43
C LYS A 279 6.75 -4.98 5.04
N GLU A 280 5.80 -5.91 5.13
CA GLU A 280 4.61 -5.68 5.95
C GLU A 280 5.07 -5.48 7.40
N TYR A 281 4.94 -4.25 7.89
CA TYR A 281 5.03 -3.98 9.31
C TYR A 281 3.81 -4.61 9.96
N VAL A 282 4.05 -5.59 10.83
CA VAL A 282 2.99 -6.15 11.67
C VAL A 282 2.54 -5.04 12.60
N ASP A 283 1.28 -4.63 12.47
CA ASP A 283 0.66 -3.70 13.41
C ASP A 283 0.84 -4.25 14.82
N VAL A 284 1.61 -3.53 15.64
CA VAL A 284 1.80 -3.90 17.05
C VAL A 284 0.51 -3.55 17.78
N HIS A 285 -0.26 -4.59 18.10
CA HIS A 285 -1.50 -4.47 18.85
C HIS A 285 -1.20 -4.09 20.30
N ILE A 286 -1.75 -2.97 20.77
CA ILE A 286 -1.84 -2.71 22.20
C ILE A 286 -2.95 -3.58 22.79
N PRO A 287 -2.72 -4.29 23.91
CA PRO A 287 -3.75 -5.03 24.61
C PRO A 287 -4.94 -4.14 25.00
N ASP A 288 -6.16 -4.70 25.04
CA ASP A 288 -7.38 -3.98 25.45
C ASP A 288 -7.22 -3.30 26.82
N THR A 289 -6.40 -3.86 27.72
CA THR A 289 -6.08 -3.31 29.05
C THR A 289 -5.23 -2.05 29.04
N GLU A 290 -4.52 -1.77 27.95
CA GLU A 290 -3.66 -0.59 27.79
C GLU A 290 -4.35 0.55 27.06
N VAL A 291 -5.58 0.33 26.58
CA VAL A 291 -6.40 1.34 25.90
C VAL A 291 -7.03 2.26 26.95
N ASP A 292 -7.00 3.57 26.71
CA ASP A 292 -7.87 4.52 27.41
C ASP A 292 -9.33 4.36 26.96
N VAL A 293 -9.99 3.31 27.48
CA VAL A 293 -11.37 2.95 27.12
C VAL A 293 -12.34 4.07 27.49
N THR A 294 -12.15 4.72 28.63
CA THR A 294 -13.03 5.80 29.09
C THR A 294 -12.96 7.01 28.13
N GLY A 295 -11.75 7.42 27.73
CA GLY A 295 -11.56 8.47 26.74
C GLY A 295 -12.14 8.09 25.38
N PHE A 296 -11.84 6.88 24.91
CA PHE A 296 -12.34 6.36 23.64
C PHE A 296 -13.88 6.35 23.59
N GLN A 297 -14.55 5.83 24.61
CA GLN A 297 -16.01 5.77 24.69
C GLN A 297 -16.64 7.17 24.75
N LYS A 298 -16.00 8.11 25.47
CA LYS A 298 -16.45 9.51 25.51
C LYS A 298 -16.39 10.15 24.12
N ASP A 299 -15.29 9.96 23.40
CA ASP A 299 -15.13 10.49 22.04
C ASP A 299 -16.12 9.84 21.06
N TRP A 300 -16.38 8.54 21.18
CA TRP A 300 -17.41 7.86 20.38
C TRP A 300 -18.78 8.50 20.58
N LEU A 301 -19.18 8.75 21.84
CA LEU A 301 -20.48 9.34 22.17
C LEU A 301 -20.60 10.81 21.75
N ALA A 302 -19.46 11.49 21.57
CA ALA A 302 -19.39 12.88 21.15
C ALA A 302 -19.37 13.07 19.62
N MET A 303 -19.34 11.98 18.84
CA MET A 303 -19.29 12.05 17.38
C MET A 303 -20.46 12.86 16.81
N LYS A 304 -20.14 13.72 15.84
CA LYS A 304 -21.14 14.49 15.08
C LYS A 304 -21.27 14.02 13.65
N ASP A 305 -20.29 13.28 13.16
CA ASP A 305 -20.33 12.60 11.88
C ASP A 305 -19.70 11.21 12.02
N SER A 306 -20.33 10.20 11.43
CA SER A 306 -19.78 8.84 11.30
C SER A 306 -18.35 8.77 10.72
N HIS A 307 -17.91 9.75 9.93
CA HIS A 307 -16.56 9.85 9.38
C HIS A 307 -15.51 10.20 10.45
N GLU A 308 -15.90 10.82 11.57
CA GLU A 308 -14.99 11.12 12.69
C GLU A 308 -14.45 9.83 13.34
N PHE A 309 -15.17 8.71 13.19
CA PHE A 309 -14.76 7.42 13.74
C PHE A 309 -13.35 7.00 13.29
N PHE A 310 -12.97 7.28 12.04
CA PHE A 310 -11.63 6.99 11.53
C PHE A 310 -10.54 7.78 12.28
N GLY A 311 -10.82 9.04 12.65
CA GLY A 311 -9.93 9.86 13.46
C GLY A 311 -9.80 9.33 14.88
N ILE A 312 -10.90 8.87 15.48
CA ILE A 312 -10.93 8.27 16.82
C ILE A 312 -10.09 6.99 16.86
N LEU A 313 -10.25 6.09 15.88
CA LEU A 313 -9.45 4.86 15.79
C LEU A 313 -7.93 5.18 15.79
N ARG A 314 -7.51 6.17 15.00
CA ARG A 314 -6.11 6.61 14.97
C ARG A 314 -5.65 7.21 16.29
N LYS A 315 -6.47 8.06 16.92
CA LYS A 315 -6.16 8.71 18.20
C LYS A 315 -5.84 7.69 19.30
N TYR A 316 -6.59 6.59 19.34
CA TYR A 316 -6.45 5.55 20.37
C TYR A 316 -5.64 4.34 19.90
N ASN A 317 -5.06 4.38 18.70
CA ASN A 317 -4.32 3.26 18.08
C ASN A 317 -5.10 1.94 18.07
N LEU A 318 -6.39 2.02 17.72
CA LEU A 318 -7.31 0.88 17.74
C LEU A 318 -7.56 0.35 16.34
N LYS A 319 -7.52 -0.98 16.20
CA LYS A 319 -8.17 -1.64 15.06
C LYS A 319 -9.68 -1.59 15.22
N ARG A 320 -10.39 -1.71 14.10
CA ARG A 320 -11.84 -1.56 14.08
C ARG A 320 -12.55 -2.61 14.94
N THR A 321 -12.21 -3.90 14.82
CA THR A 321 -12.80 -4.96 15.65
C THR A 321 -12.52 -4.78 17.15
N GLN A 322 -11.32 -4.30 17.52
CA GLN A 322 -11.00 -3.95 18.91
C GLN A 322 -11.87 -2.80 19.41
N ALA A 323 -12.02 -1.75 18.61
CA ALA A 323 -12.90 -0.62 18.93
C ALA A 323 -14.37 -1.05 19.08
N LEU A 324 -14.84 -2.04 18.31
CA LEU A 324 -16.20 -2.58 18.45
C LEU A 324 -16.38 -3.35 19.76
N ARG A 325 -15.39 -4.13 20.20
CA ARG A 325 -15.43 -4.80 21.52
C ARG A 325 -15.44 -3.80 22.68
N LEU A 326 -14.70 -2.70 22.54
CA LEU A 326 -14.55 -1.65 23.56
C LEU A 326 -15.61 -0.54 23.46
N ALA A 327 -16.53 -0.64 22.51
CA ALA A 327 -17.54 0.40 22.27
C ALA A 327 -18.41 0.65 23.52
N PRO A 328 -19.00 1.84 23.66
CA PRO A 328 -19.95 2.10 24.74
C PRO A 328 -21.12 1.10 24.73
N GLU A 329 -21.69 0.84 25.90
CA GLU A 329 -22.81 -0.10 26.04
C GLU A 329 -23.94 0.23 25.05
N GLY A 330 -24.43 -0.79 24.32
CA GLY A 330 -25.48 -0.66 23.31
C GLY A 330 -25.04 -0.07 21.97
N ARG A 331 -23.79 0.39 21.81
CA ARG A 331 -23.29 0.99 20.55
C ARG A 331 -22.72 0.00 19.55
N ALA A 332 -22.24 -1.16 20.01
CA ALA A 332 -21.81 -2.24 19.13
C ALA A 332 -22.31 -3.57 19.69
N LYS A 333 -22.85 -4.43 18.81
CA LYS A 333 -23.28 -5.78 19.19
C LYS A 333 -22.92 -6.78 18.11
N GLN A 334 -22.20 -7.83 18.51
CA GLN A 334 -21.89 -8.94 17.64
C GLN A 334 -23.14 -9.80 17.42
N ILE A 335 -23.38 -10.19 16.17
CA ILE A 335 -24.47 -11.07 15.76
C ILE A 335 -23.91 -12.27 15.01
N LYS A 336 -24.74 -13.29 14.84
CA LYS A 336 -24.41 -14.49 14.05
C LYS A 336 -24.06 -14.12 12.60
N VAL A 337 -23.10 -14.84 12.03
CA VAL A 337 -22.62 -14.60 10.65
C VAL A 337 -23.75 -14.74 9.63
N GLU A 338 -24.62 -15.73 9.83
CA GLU A 338 -25.75 -16.03 8.95
C GLU A 338 -26.74 -14.86 8.86
N SER A 339 -26.86 -14.08 9.94
CA SER A 339 -27.78 -12.94 10.02
C SER A 339 -27.40 -11.77 9.10
N LEU A 340 -26.16 -11.71 8.58
CA LEU A 340 -25.79 -10.72 7.56
C LEU A 340 -26.63 -10.91 6.28
N ALA A 341 -26.59 -12.11 5.72
CA ALA A 341 -27.24 -12.42 4.46
C ALA A 341 -28.78 -12.38 4.59
N GLU A 342 -29.31 -12.87 5.72
CA GLU A 342 -30.76 -12.81 6.01
C GLU A 342 -31.29 -11.38 6.05
N ARG A 343 -30.51 -10.43 6.58
CA ARG A 343 -30.91 -9.00 6.64
C ARG A 343 -30.86 -8.35 5.26
N ILE A 344 -29.89 -8.70 4.42
CA ILE A 344 -29.84 -8.23 3.02
C ILE A 344 -31.03 -8.79 2.22
N GLU A 345 -31.36 -10.07 2.40
CA GLU A 345 -32.54 -10.71 1.79
C GLU A 345 -33.84 -10.08 2.25
N SER A 346 -33.94 -9.78 3.54
CA SER A 346 -35.10 -9.10 4.12
C SER A 346 -35.22 -7.67 3.56
N ALA A 347 -34.11 -6.95 3.40
CA ALA A 347 -34.10 -5.63 2.76
C ALA A 347 -34.58 -5.69 1.30
N GLY A 348 -34.14 -6.68 0.52
CA GLY A 348 -34.63 -6.89 -0.84
C GLY A 348 -36.12 -7.23 -0.88
N THR A 349 -36.59 -8.11 -0.01
CA THR A 349 -38.01 -8.52 0.09
C THR A 349 -38.92 -7.35 0.49
N LEU A 350 -38.48 -6.56 1.48
CA LEU A 350 -39.23 -5.40 1.98
C LEU A 350 -38.99 -4.13 1.15
N GLN A 351 -38.17 -4.21 0.10
CA GLN A 351 -37.79 -3.08 -0.75
C GLN A 351 -37.25 -1.90 0.07
N VAL A 352 -36.38 -2.18 1.03
CA VAL A 352 -35.65 -1.16 1.80
C VAL A 352 -34.40 -0.78 1.02
N PRO A 353 -34.23 0.48 0.59
CA PRO A 353 -33.05 0.90 -0.13
C PRO A 353 -31.83 0.95 0.80
N LEU A 354 -30.72 0.39 0.34
CA LEU A 354 -29.47 0.23 1.08
C LEU A 354 -28.38 1.15 0.53
N MET A 355 -27.34 1.36 1.34
CA MET A 355 -26.01 1.76 0.90
C MET A 355 -25.03 0.64 1.24
N ILE A 356 -24.36 0.07 0.25
CA ILE A 356 -23.43 -1.06 0.42
C ILE A 356 -22.03 -0.60 0.07
N PHE A 357 -21.12 -0.65 1.04
CA PHE A 357 -19.74 -0.18 0.95
C PHE A 357 -18.82 -1.40 0.89
N VAL A 358 -18.02 -1.49 -0.18
CA VAL A 358 -16.93 -2.46 -0.30
C VAL A 358 -15.65 -1.68 -0.59
N ALA A 359 -14.60 -2.01 0.16
CA ALA A 359 -13.38 -1.24 0.16
C ALA A 359 -12.13 -2.12 0.17
N ASN A 360 -11.05 -1.56 -0.35
CA ASN A 360 -9.68 -1.95 -0.08
C ASN A 360 -8.88 -0.71 0.36
N LYS A 361 -7.55 -0.85 0.51
CA LYS A 361 -6.69 0.24 1.00
C LYS A 361 -6.77 1.51 0.14
N GLY A 362 -7.02 1.39 -1.17
CA GLY A 362 -6.96 2.51 -2.11
C GLY A 362 -8.30 3.00 -2.65
N CYS A 363 -9.39 2.25 -2.47
CA CYS A 363 -10.70 2.62 -3.01
C CYS A 363 -11.84 2.10 -2.14
N ILE A 364 -12.86 2.93 -1.93
CA ILE A 364 -14.18 2.57 -1.42
C ILE A 364 -15.18 2.75 -2.57
N GLN A 365 -15.97 1.72 -2.86
CA GLN A 365 -17.07 1.79 -3.82
C GLN A 365 -18.40 1.52 -3.14
N ILE A 366 -19.40 2.30 -3.55
CA ILE A 366 -20.68 2.36 -2.86
C ILE A 366 -21.80 2.16 -3.88
N HIS A 367 -22.69 1.24 -3.55
CA HIS A 367 -24.00 1.14 -4.18
C HIS A 367 -25.03 1.83 -3.29
N THR A 368 -25.88 2.69 -3.86
CA THR A 368 -27.05 3.25 -3.17
C THR A 368 -28.32 2.88 -3.94
N GLY A 369 -29.18 2.06 -3.34
CA GLY A 369 -30.42 1.62 -4.00
C GLY A 369 -30.98 0.33 -3.43
N HIS A 370 -31.99 -0.21 -4.11
CA HIS A 370 -32.55 -1.52 -3.77
C HIS A 370 -31.59 -2.65 -4.20
N VAL A 371 -31.87 -3.85 -3.69
CA VAL A 371 -31.23 -5.10 -4.09
C VAL A 371 -32.34 -6.12 -4.40
N ASP A 372 -32.47 -6.53 -5.65
CA ASP A 372 -33.67 -7.24 -6.09
C ASP A 372 -33.38 -8.72 -6.42
N LYS A 373 -32.35 -8.99 -7.21
CA LYS A 373 -32.01 -10.33 -7.70
C LYS A 373 -30.96 -10.98 -6.83
N ILE A 374 -31.40 -11.51 -5.68
CA ILE A 374 -30.52 -12.22 -4.75
C ILE A 374 -30.41 -13.70 -5.12
N ALA A 375 -29.18 -14.23 -5.13
CA ALA A 375 -28.91 -15.64 -5.41
C ALA A 375 -27.79 -16.19 -4.52
N ARG A 376 -27.99 -17.41 -3.98
CA ARG A 376 -26.97 -18.16 -3.23
C ARG A 376 -26.42 -19.29 -4.08
N MET A 377 -25.10 -19.35 -4.22
CA MET A 377 -24.40 -20.36 -5.01
C MET A 377 -23.20 -20.88 -4.21
N ALA A 378 -23.35 -22.07 -3.62
CA ALA A 378 -22.40 -22.62 -2.67
C ALA A 378 -22.07 -21.62 -1.54
N ASN A 379 -20.82 -21.19 -1.42
CA ASN A 379 -20.34 -20.22 -0.42
C ASN A 379 -20.50 -18.75 -0.84
N TRP A 380 -21.10 -18.47 -2.01
CA TRP A 380 -21.29 -17.11 -2.52
C TRP A 380 -22.72 -16.62 -2.32
N PHE A 381 -22.85 -15.50 -1.62
CA PHE A 381 -24.04 -14.67 -1.59
C PHE A 381 -23.93 -13.61 -2.70
N ASN A 382 -24.93 -13.54 -3.57
CA ASN A 382 -24.89 -12.66 -4.74
C ASN A 382 -26.08 -11.72 -4.81
N VAL A 383 -25.82 -10.48 -5.22
CA VAL A 383 -26.82 -9.59 -5.82
C VAL A 383 -26.50 -9.52 -7.31
N LEU A 384 -27.48 -9.76 -8.18
CA LEU A 384 -27.32 -9.87 -9.63
C LEU A 384 -28.23 -8.89 -10.38
N ASP A 385 -28.25 -7.64 -9.91
CA ASP A 385 -29.08 -6.60 -10.49
C ASP A 385 -28.49 -6.07 -11.81
N PRO A 386 -29.32 -5.49 -12.70
CA PRO A 386 -28.84 -5.05 -14.02
C PRO A 386 -27.65 -4.08 -13.98
N LYS A 387 -27.66 -3.17 -12.99
CA LYS A 387 -26.62 -2.13 -12.81
C LYS A 387 -25.69 -2.40 -11.63
N PHE A 388 -26.01 -3.31 -10.72
CA PHE A 388 -25.24 -3.57 -9.51
C PHE A 388 -25.08 -5.07 -9.29
N ASN A 389 -23.84 -5.54 -9.17
CA ASN A 389 -23.54 -6.92 -8.80
C ASN A 389 -22.66 -6.92 -7.56
N LEU A 390 -23.01 -7.80 -6.62
CA LEU A 390 -22.24 -8.04 -5.41
C LEU A 390 -21.95 -9.53 -5.34
N HIS A 391 -20.70 -9.90 -5.07
CA HIS A 391 -20.31 -11.28 -4.82
C HIS A 391 -19.61 -11.34 -3.47
N LEU A 392 -20.28 -11.91 -2.46
CA LEU A 392 -19.78 -12.01 -1.09
C LEU A 392 -19.52 -13.48 -0.74
N ASN A 393 -18.27 -13.80 -0.44
CA ASN A 393 -17.86 -15.12 0.02
C ASN A 393 -18.14 -15.24 1.52
N THR A 394 -19.20 -15.96 1.89
CA THR A 394 -19.66 -16.04 3.28
C THR A 394 -18.73 -16.86 4.17
N ASP A 395 -17.95 -17.79 3.61
CA ASP A 395 -17.01 -18.63 4.37
C ASP A 395 -15.83 -17.84 4.96
N GLN A 396 -15.56 -16.66 4.41
CA GLN A 396 -14.49 -15.79 4.89
C GLN A 396 -14.94 -14.83 6.01
N ILE A 397 -16.23 -14.78 6.32
CA ILE A 397 -16.77 -13.92 7.37
C ILE A 397 -16.56 -14.59 8.74
N ARG A 398 -15.95 -13.87 9.68
CA ARG A 398 -15.72 -14.33 11.06
C ARG A 398 -16.55 -13.60 12.08
N GLU A 399 -16.72 -12.31 11.89
CA GLU A 399 -17.51 -11.50 12.81
C GLU A 399 -18.47 -10.62 12.03
N VAL A 400 -19.70 -10.51 12.52
CA VAL A 400 -20.69 -9.55 12.02
C VAL A 400 -21.15 -8.71 13.20
N TRP A 401 -21.17 -7.40 13.00
CA TRP A 401 -21.47 -6.43 14.03
C TRP A 401 -22.56 -5.47 13.56
N ILE A 402 -23.49 -5.18 14.46
CA ILE A 402 -24.38 -4.04 14.37
C ILE A 402 -23.73 -2.90 15.14
N VAL A 403 -23.49 -1.77 14.48
CA VAL A 403 -22.74 -0.63 15.04
C VAL A 403 -23.57 0.63 14.92
N SER A 404 -23.85 1.28 16.04
CA SER A 404 -24.52 2.57 16.14
C SER A 404 -23.51 3.68 16.42
N LYS A 405 -23.46 4.68 15.53
CA LYS A 405 -22.58 5.84 15.63
C LYS A 405 -23.43 7.12 15.73
N PRO A 406 -23.22 7.95 16.76
CA PRO A 406 -23.88 9.26 16.83
C PRO A 406 -23.53 10.15 15.62
N SER A 407 -24.50 10.97 15.22
CA SER A 407 -24.37 11.98 14.17
C SER A 407 -25.29 13.17 14.49
N THR A 408 -25.09 14.32 13.84
CA THR A 408 -26.00 15.48 13.96
C THR A 408 -27.44 15.15 13.56
N ASP A 409 -27.60 14.17 12.66
CA ASP A 409 -28.87 13.75 12.09
C ASP A 409 -29.49 12.55 12.85
N GLY A 410 -29.06 12.33 14.09
CA GLY A 410 -29.41 11.15 14.89
C GLY A 410 -28.46 9.96 14.67
N ASP A 411 -28.66 8.91 15.44
CA ASP A 411 -27.82 7.71 15.37
C ASP A 411 -27.88 7.05 13.99
N VAL A 412 -26.72 6.65 13.48
CA VAL A 412 -26.53 5.94 12.22
C VAL A 412 -26.13 4.50 12.51
N HIS A 413 -26.97 3.55 12.07
CA HIS A 413 -26.73 2.12 12.24
C HIS A 413 -26.08 1.50 11.01
N ALA A 414 -25.00 0.77 11.23
CA ALA A 414 -24.25 0.03 10.23
C ALA A 414 -24.27 -1.47 10.54
N LEU A 415 -24.36 -2.29 9.50
CA LEU A 415 -24.07 -3.71 9.56
C LEU A 415 -22.68 -3.95 8.95
N GLU A 416 -21.73 -4.41 9.76
CA GLU A 416 -20.32 -4.52 9.40
C GLU A 416 -19.86 -5.99 9.49
N ALA A 417 -19.21 -6.51 8.44
CA ALA A 417 -18.69 -7.88 8.41
C ALA A 417 -17.17 -7.89 8.28
N TYR A 418 -16.50 -8.78 9.00
CA TYR A 418 -15.04 -8.83 9.13
C TYR A 418 -14.46 -10.21 8.84
N ASP A 419 -13.24 -10.24 8.30
CA ASP A 419 -12.48 -11.47 8.05
C ASP A 419 -11.70 -11.95 9.30
N SER A 420 -10.95 -13.05 9.17
CA SER A 420 -10.16 -13.61 10.29
C SER A 420 -8.97 -12.76 10.73
N ARG A 421 -8.61 -11.74 9.96
CA ARG A 421 -7.57 -10.75 10.32
C ARG A 421 -8.17 -9.50 10.95
N GLY A 422 -9.51 -9.41 11.02
CA GLY A 422 -10.23 -8.23 11.48
C GLY A 422 -10.34 -7.14 10.42
N GLU A 423 -10.12 -7.46 9.14
CA GLU A 423 -10.29 -6.53 8.03
C GLU A 423 -11.77 -6.45 7.63
N LEU A 424 -12.24 -5.24 7.28
CA LEU A 424 -13.62 -5.01 6.89
C LEU A 424 -13.90 -5.59 5.51
N ILE A 425 -14.85 -6.53 5.41
CA ILE A 425 -15.29 -7.15 4.17
C ILE A 425 -16.33 -6.27 3.47
N VAL A 426 -17.39 -5.89 4.20
CA VAL A 426 -18.50 -5.09 3.70
C VAL A 426 -19.14 -4.32 4.85
N GLN A 427 -19.62 -3.11 4.56
CA GLN A 427 -20.41 -2.31 5.47
C GLN A 427 -21.71 -1.89 4.78
N ILE A 428 -22.83 -2.01 5.48
CA ILE A 428 -24.17 -1.76 4.94
C ILE A 428 -24.91 -0.77 5.83
N PHE A 429 -25.59 0.18 5.20
CA PHE A 429 -26.48 1.17 5.83
C PHE A 429 -27.82 1.19 5.11
N GLY A 430 -28.83 1.80 5.73
CA GLY A 430 -30.03 2.26 5.00
C GLY A 430 -29.70 3.51 4.19
N LYS A 431 -30.32 3.66 3.02
CA LYS A 431 -30.18 4.87 2.19
C LYS A 431 -30.55 6.10 3.01
N ARG A 432 -29.63 7.07 3.07
CA ARG A 432 -29.86 8.37 3.70
C ARG A 432 -29.24 9.49 2.86
N LYS A 433 -29.75 10.71 3.04
CA LYS A 433 -29.14 11.94 2.53
C LYS A 433 -28.58 12.73 3.71
N PRO A 434 -27.53 13.56 3.53
CA PRO A 434 -27.07 14.48 4.57
C PRO A 434 -28.23 15.33 5.11
N GLY A 435 -28.34 15.48 6.44
CA GLY A 435 -29.41 16.22 7.08
C GLY A 435 -30.72 15.45 7.27
N VAL A 436 -30.76 14.15 6.94
CA VAL A 436 -31.95 13.30 7.08
C VAL A 436 -31.64 12.11 7.99
N GLU A 437 -32.53 11.84 8.95
CA GLU A 437 -32.44 10.66 9.81
C GLU A 437 -32.46 9.36 8.98
N GLU A 438 -31.92 8.27 9.54
CA GLU A 438 -31.98 6.98 8.88
C GLU A 438 -33.43 6.47 8.77
N LEU A 439 -33.69 5.66 7.74
CA LEU A 439 -35.00 5.07 7.50
C LEU A 439 -35.43 4.17 8.67
N GLN A 440 -36.66 4.35 9.17
CA GLN A 440 -37.21 3.49 10.22
C GLN A 440 -37.23 2.00 9.77
N SER A 441 -37.52 1.73 8.50
CA SER A 441 -37.47 0.38 7.94
C SER A 441 -36.06 -0.23 7.98
N TRP A 442 -35.01 0.59 7.91
CA TRP A 442 -33.64 0.14 8.14
C TRP A 442 -33.37 -0.12 9.63
N ARG A 443 -33.81 0.79 10.53
CA ARG A 443 -33.74 0.58 11.99
C ARG A 443 -34.35 -0.75 12.40
N ASP A 444 -35.53 -1.08 11.87
CA ASP A 444 -36.24 -2.33 12.15
C ASP A 444 -35.50 -3.57 11.63
N LEU A 445 -34.77 -3.41 10.52
CA LEU A 445 -33.95 -4.45 9.91
C LEU A 445 -32.63 -4.67 10.62
N VAL A 446 -32.08 -3.69 11.34
CA VAL A 446 -30.85 -3.80 12.14
C VAL A 446 -31.12 -3.85 13.65
N ALA A 447 -32.38 -3.84 14.06
CA ALA A 447 -32.75 -4.13 15.43
C ALA A 447 -32.25 -5.52 15.83
N VAL A 448 -31.74 -5.62 17.06
CA VAL A 448 -31.29 -6.89 17.62
C VAL A 448 -32.52 -7.70 18.02
N ARG A 449 -32.69 -8.89 17.43
CA ARG A 449 -33.80 -9.81 17.73
C ARG A 449 -33.33 -10.91 18.68
N GLU A 450 -34.24 -11.45 19.50
CA GLU A 450 -33.95 -12.64 20.31
C GLU A 450 -33.42 -13.79 19.43
N GLY A 451 -32.32 -14.43 19.85
CA GLY A 451 -31.70 -15.54 19.12
C GLY A 451 -30.72 -15.16 17.98
N SER A 452 -30.59 -13.87 17.65
CA SER A 452 -29.65 -13.38 16.62
C SER A 452 -28.23 -13.05 17.13
N THR A 453 -28.02 -13.17 18.44
CA THR A 453 -26.76 -12.82 19.12
C THR A 453 -26.06 -14.06 19.64
N TYR A 454 -24.75 -13.96 19.84
CA TYR A 454 -23.98 -14.96 20.57
C TYR A 454 -24.30 -14.95 22.07
#